data_AF-A0AAV6FZM1-F1
#
_entry.id   AF-A0AAV6FZM1-F1
#
_cell.length_a   1.000
_cell.length_b   1.000
_cell.length_c   1.000
_cell.angle_alpha   90.00
_cell.angle_beta   90.00
_cell.angle_gamma   90.00
#
_symmetry.space_group_name_H-M   'P 1'
#
loop_
_entity.id
_entity.type
_entity.pdbx_description
1 polymer ?
#
loop_
_entity_poly.entity_id
_entity_poly.type
_entity_poly.pdbx_seq_one_letter_code
_entity_poly.pdbx_strand_id
1 'polypeptide(L)' 'MCLANGGFPSDWALSWKVAGSSRSGDTSVFGPQKDGLYSWSSTLTLPLQEWNQGHAVTCEAKQGSQTVTEILKKSDCS' A
#
# COMPACT_ATOMS: atom_id res chain seq x y z
N MET A 1 -3.26 3.51 -5.02
CA MET A 1 -1.97 2.78 -5.13
C MET A 1 -1.13 3.14 -3.91
N CYS A 2 -0.37 2.20 -3.37
CA CYS A 2 0.54 2.41 -2.25
C CYS A 2 1.96 2.02 -2.67
N LEU A 3 2.95 2.84 -2.32
CA LEU A 3 4.34 2.67 -2.74
C LEU A 3 5.25 2.75 -1.51
N ALA A 4 6.08 1.72 -1.31
CA ALA A 4 7.18 1.74 -0.35
C ALA A 4 8.50 1.68 -1.11
N ASN A 5 9.36 2.67 -0.86
CA ASN A 5 10.65 2.82 -1.53
C ASN A 5 11.78 2.56 -0.55
N GLY A 6 12.84 1.93 -1.03
CA GLY A 6 14.09 1.75 -0.28
C GLY A 6 14.01 0.58 0.70
N GLY A 7 14.63 -0.54 0.33
CA GLY A 7 14.79 -1.70 1.22
C GLY A 7 15.45 -2.88 0.50
N PHE A 8 15.68 -3.96 1.24
CA PHE A 8 16.09 -5.25 0.71
C PHE A 8 14.88 -6.14 0.39
N PRO A 9 15.00 -7.16 -0.48
CA PRO A 9 13.85 -7.94 -0.98
C PRO A 9 12.89 -8.51 0.08
N SER A 10 13.33 -8.67 1.33
CA SER A 10 12.54 -9.19 2.45
C SER A 10 12.04 -8.12 3.44
N ASP A 11 12.29 -6.84 3.17
CA ASP A 11 12.07 -5.76 4.14
C ASP A 11 10.59 -5.40 4.27
N TRP A 12 9.94 -5.08 3.15
CA TRP A 12 8.62 -4.48 3.16
C TRP A 12 7.50 -5.50 2.97
N ALA A 13 6.47 -5.38 3.79
CA ALA A 13 5.18 -6.00 3.60
C ALA A 13 4.10 -4.91 3.47
N LEU A 14 3.37 -4.93 2.35
CA LEU A 14 2.26 -4.01 2.09
C LEU A 14 0.93 -4.73 2.33
N SER A 15 0.00 -4.06 2.97
CA SER A 15 -1.36 -4.58 3.21
C SER A 15 -2.39 -3.45 3.20
N TRP A 16 -3.66 -3.81 3.05
CA TRP A 16 -4.76 -2.86 2.96
C TRP A 16 -5.81 -3.09 4.04
N LYS A 17 -6.43 -2.00 4.49
CA LYS A 17 -7.65 -2.03 5.31
C LYS A 17 -8.71 -1.12 4.70
N VAL A 18 -9.94 -1.60 4.63
CA VAL A 18 -11.12 -0.82 4.23
C VAL A 18 -12.14 -0.94 5.34
N ALA A 19 -12.53 0.19 5.92
CA ALA A 19 -13.43 0.23 7.09
C ALA A 19 -12.96 -0.70 8.24
N GLY A 20 -11.64 -0.78 8.47
CA GLY A 20 -11.03 -1.64 9.50
C GLY A 20 -10.92 -3.12 9.12
N SER A 21 -11.48 -3.56 7.99
CA SER A 21 -11.37 -4.93 7.50
C SER A 21 -10.14 -5.09 6.61
N SER A 22 -9.32 -6.10 6.87
CA SER A 22 -8.15 -6.42 6.05
C SER A 22 -8.56 -6.81 4.62
N ARG A 23 -7.81 -6.28 3.65
CA ARG A 23 -7.98 -6.57 2.22
C ARG A 23 -6.65 -6.97 1.60
N SER A 24 -6.74 -7.81 0.59
CA SER A 24 -5.60 -8.17 -0.25
C SER A 24 -5.50 -7.18 -1.41
N GLY A 25 -4.30 -6.67 -1.66
CA GLY A 25 -3.97 -5.91 -2.86
C GLY A 25 -2.94 -6.67 -3.68
N ASP A 26 -2.89 -6.34 -4.96
CA ASP A 26 -1.89 -6.85 -5.89
C ASP A 26 -0.56 -6.17 -5.60
N THR A 27 0.37 -6.94 -5.03
CA THR A 27 1.67 -6.43 -4.58
C THR A 27 2.76 -6.87 -5.54
N SER A 28 3.60 -5.94 -5.95
CA SER A 28 4.72 -6.14 -6.86
C SER A 28 6.00 -5.56 -6.26
N VAL A 29 7.12 -6.22 -6.55
CA VAL A 29 8.46 -5.79 -6.10
C VAL A 29 9.28 -5.42 -7.33
N PHE A 30 10.01 -4.31 -7.27
CA PHE A 30 10.81 -3.77 -8.36
C PHE A 30 12.21 -3.45 -7.84
N GLY A 31 13.23 -3.74 -8.66
CA GLY A 31 14.62 -3.40 -8.36
C GLY A 31 15.63 -4.51 -8.66
N PRO A 32 16.90 -4.31 -8.28
CA PRO A 32 17.42 -3.12 -7.59
C PRO A 32 17.43 -1.88 -8.50
N GLN A 33 17.16 -0.70 -7.92
CA GLN A 33 17.30 0.59 -8.61
C GLN A 33 18.78 1.03 -8.63
N LYS A 34 19.07 2.26 -9.12
CA LYS A 34 20.45 2.78 -9.24
C LYS A 34 21.19 2.88 -7.91
N ASP A 35 20.46 3.03 -6.81
CA ASP A 35 20.96 3.06 -5.43
C ASP A 35 21.18 1.66 -4.83
N GLY A 36 20.87 0.60 -5.57
CA GLY A 36 20.96 -0.78 -5.11
C GLY A 36 19.78 -1.26 -4.27
N LEU A 37 18.74 -0.44 -4.10
CA LEU A 37 17.59 -0.74 -3.25
C LEU A 37 16.38 -1.21 -4.06
N TYR A 38 15.49 -1.94 -3.39
CA TYR A 38 14.23 -2.42 -3.93
C TYR A 38 13.07 -1.50 -3.55
N SER A 39 11.94 -1.65 -4.24
CA SER A 39 10.70 -0.94 -3.95
C SER A 39 9.51 -1.86 -4.17
N TRP A 40 8.42 -1.57 -3.46
CA TRP A 40 7.19 -2.36 -3.48
C TRP A 40 6.05 -1.44 -3.85
N SER A 41 5.20 -1.87 -4.76
CA SER A 41 3.90 -1.25 -4.97
C SER A 41 2.80 -2.23 -4.63
N SER A 42 1.71 -1.70 -4.07
CA SER A 42 0.48 -2.47 -3.88
C SER A 42 -0.67 -1.68 -4.47
N THR A 43 -1.54 -2.37 -5.20
CA THR A 43 -2.76 -1.80 -5.76
C THR A 43 -3.95 -2.53 -5.21
N LEU A 44 -4.90 -1.79 -4.65
CA LEU A 44 -6.18 -2.33 -4.21
C LEU A 44 -7.24 -1.93 -5.24
N THR A 45 -7.90 -2.92 -5.80
CA THR A 45 -9.07 -2.71 -6.67
C THR A 45 -10.32 -2.82 -5.83
N LEU A 46 -11.12 -1.74 -5.80
CA LEU A 46 -12.39 -1.71 -5.08
C LEU A 46 -13.56 -1.46 -6.04
N PRO A 47 -14.74 -2.06 -5.78
CA PRO A 47 -15.97 -1.66 -6.45
C PRO A 47 -16.24 -0.18 -6.25
N LEU A 48 -16.71 0.50 -7.30
CA LEU A 48 -17.02 1.93 -7.27
C LEU A 48 -18.02 2.29 -6.15
N GLN A 49 -18.98 1.40 -5.86
CA GLN A 49 -19.94 1.59 -4.79
C GLN A 49 -19.27 1.62 -3.41
N GLU A 50 -18.33 0.70 -3.13
CA GLU A 50 -17.59 0.65 -1.87
C GLU A 50 -16.67 1.87 -1.73
N TRP A 51 -16.03 2.30 -2.82
CA TRP A 51 -15.25 3.53 -2.84
C TRP A 51 -16.09 4.79 -2.54
N ASN A 52 -17.31 4.86 -3.10
CA ASN A 52 -18.21 5.98 -2.91
C ASN A 52 -18.87 6.03 -1.53
N GLN A 53 -18.79 4.96 -0.73
CA GLN A 53 -19.26 4.98 0.66
C GLN A 53 -18.40 5.88 1.56
N GLY A 54 -17.24 6.33 1.09
CA GLY A 54 -16.38 7.26 1.83
C GLY A 54 -15.65 6.61 2.99
N HIS A 55 -15.56 5.27 3.02
CA HIS A 55 -14.74 4.56 3.98
C HIS A 55 -13.27 4.94 3.83
N ALA A 56 -12.56 5.05 4.94
CA ALA A 56 -11.11 5.20 4.94
C ALA A 56 -10.48 3.95 4.31
N VAL A 57 -9.72 4.15 3.24
CA VAL A 57 -8.90 3.10 2.61
C VAL A 57 -7.48 3.31 3.08
N THR A 58 -7.00 2.38 3.90
CA THR A 58 -5.69 2.50 4.54
C THR A 58 -4.71 1.52 3.91
N CYS A 59 -3.54 1.99 3.53
CA CYS A 59 -2.39 1.13 3.25
C CYS A 59 -1.49 1.06 4.48
N GLU A 60 -1.08 -0.15 4.86
CA GLU A 60 -0.09 -0.37 5.91
C GLU A 60 1.17 -0.94 5.27
N ALA A 61 2.29 -0.23 5.44
CA ALA A 61 3.62 -0.62 5.00
C ALA A 61 4.46 -0.97 6.23
N LYS A 62 4.87 -2.24 6.33
CA LYS A 62 5.66 -2.74 7.46
C LYS A 62 7.08 -3.04 7.03
N GLN A 63 8.06 -2.52 7.77
CA GLN A 63 9.48 -2.81 7.62
C GLN A 63 10.06 -3.25 8.98
N GLY A 64 10.29 -4.55 9.14
CA GLY A 64 10.70 -5.13 10.43
C GLY A 64 9.67 -4.89 11.53
N SER A 65 10.03 -4.13 12.57
CA SER A 65 9.12 -3.73 13.66
C SER A 65 8.36 -2.42 13.39
N GLN A 66 8.76 -1.67 12.36
CA GLN A 66 8.14 -0.39 12.02
C GLN A 66 6.93 -0.61 11.12
N THR A 67 5.84 0.10 11.41
CA THR A 67 4.65 0.13 10.57
C THR A 67 4.31 1.58 10.26
N VAL A 68 4.22 1.90 8.97
CA VAL A 68 3.76 3.19 8.46
C VAL A 68 2.38 2.99 7.86
N THR A 69 1.46 3.89 8.19
CA THR A 69 0.07 3.85 7.71
C THR A 69 -0.21 5.07 6.88
N GLU A 70 -0.83 4.88 5.73
CA GLU A 70 -1.32 5.97 4.87
C GLU A 70 -2.82 5.78 4.60
N ILE A 71 -3.60 6.84 4.72
CA ILE A 71 -5.05 6.83 4.49
C ILE A 71 -5.36 7.53 3.17
N LEU A 72 -5.73 6.76 2.15
CA LEU A 72 -6.23 7.28 0.89
C LEU A 72 -7.69 7.69 1.04
N LYS A 73 -7.96 8.96 0.70
CA LYS A 73 -9.32 9.48 0.58
C LYS A 73 -9.66 9.71 -0.88
N LYS A 74 -10.96 9.78 -1.15
CA LYS A 74 -11.45 10.11 -2.49
C LYS A 74 -10.94 11.46 -3.01
N SER A 75 -10.73 12.44 -2.13
CA SER A 75 -10.15 13.74 -2.48
C SER A 75 -8.71 13.67 -2.97
N ASP A 76 -7.98 12.62 -2.62
CA ASP A 76 -6.55 12.50 -2.91
C ASP A 76 -6.31 11.86 -4.29
N CYS A 77 -7.39 11.39 -4.94
CA CYS A 77 -7.41 10.84 -6.29
C CYS A 77 -8.23 11.78 -7.18
N SER A 78 -7.55 12.60 -7.99
CA SER A 78 -8.16 13.54 -8.95
C SER A 78 -8.42 12.92 -10.31
#